data_AF-A0A0A1WTV0-F1
#
_entry.id   AF-A0A0A1WTV0-F1
#
_cell.length_a   1.000
_cell.length_b   1.000
_cell.length_c   1.000
_cell.angle_alpha   90.00
_cell.angle_beta   90.00
_cell.angle_gamma   90.00
#
_symmetry.space_group_name_H-M   'P 1'
#
loop_
_entity.id
_entity.type
_entity.pdbx_description
1 polymer ?
#
loop_
_entity_poly.entity_id
_entity_poly.type
_entity_poly.pdbx_seq_one_letter_code
_entity_poly.pdbx_strand_id
1 'polypeptide(L)'
;MDLILLTCFALLILLFTYLRHSYQYWVSHGVPQLKMNFIFGNFFRIKSIHKAELFHEVYREFRGKANLVGTYIFTQPIAVVLDLDLVKSILIKDFHKFTNRFVQRKIGSGVRNNLFSLHGEKWRPLRTKLTPTFTSAKMKFMFSTVVVVARQLEEAFSAHMAKTPSGHVQIHDVMGRFTTDVIGH
;
A
#
# COMPACT_ATOMS: atom_id res chain seq x y z
N MET A 1 -41.89 21.42 0.02
CA MET A 1 -41.07 20.39 -0.68
C MET A 1 -40.14 21.01 -1.71
N ASP A 2 -40.53 22.13 -2.32
CA ASP A 2 -39.77 22.76 -3.43
C ASP A 2 -38.39 23.29 -3.00
N LEU A 3 -38.26 23.89 -1.81
CA LEU A 3 -36.97 24.36 -1.30
C LEU A 3 -35.97 23.20 -1.05
N ILE A 4 -36.46 22.04 -0.60
CA ILE A 4 -35.63 20.85 -0.39
C ILE A 4 -35.17 20.30 -1.74
N LEU A 5 -36.07 20.20 -2.72
CA LEU A 5 -35.73 19.75 -4.07
C LEU A 5 -34.72 20.68 -4.74
N LEU A 6 -34.89 21.99 -4.61
CA LEU A 6 -34.03 23.01 -5.23
C LEU A 6 -32.64 23.03 -4.59
N THR A 7 -32.55 22.85 -3.26
CA THR A 7 -31.26 22.71 -2.57
C THR A 7 -30.56 21.40 -2.92
N CYS A 8 -31.27 20.27 -2.98
CA CYS A 8 -30.71 19.00 -3.47
C CYS A 8 -30.17 19.11 -4.90
N PHE A 9 -30.92 19.76 -5.79
CA PHE A 9 -30.50 19.96 -7.18
C PHE A 9 -29.23 20.84 -7.29
N ALA A 10 -29.17 21.95 -6.55
CA ALA A 10 -27.99 22.81 -6.50
C ALA A 10 -26.76 22.06 -5.97
N LEU A 11 -26.91 21.25 -4.92
CA LEU A 11 -25.83 20.42 -4.37
C LEU A 11 -25.35 19.37 -5.39
N LEU A 12 -26.25 18.76 -6.15
CA LEU A 12 -25.90 17.80 -7.20
C LEU A 12 -25.11 18.45 -8.33
N ILE A 13 -25.50 19.65 -8.77
CA ILE A 13 -24.75 20.41 -9.79
C ILE A 13 -23.35 20.76 -9.27
N LEU A 14 -23.25 21.27 -8.04
CA LEU A 14 -21.98 21.65 -7.43
C LEU A 14 -21.06 20.43 -7.26
N LEU A 15 -21.60 19.29 -6.82
CA LEU A 15 -20.87 18.03 -6.74
C LEU A 15 -20.38 17.58 -8.13
N PHE A 16 -21.24 17.64 -9.14
CA PHE A 16 -20.91 17.22 -10.50
C PHE A 16 -19.80 18.09 -11.12
N THR A 17 -19.87 19.41 -10.98
CA THR A 17 -18.83 20.32 -11.49
C THR A 17 -17.51 20.14 -10.75
N TYR A 18 -17.55 19.95 -9.43
CA TYR A 18 -16.37 19.64 -8.63
C TYR A 18 -15.69 18.33 -9.06
N LEU A 19 -16.46 17.25 -9.26
CA LEU A 19 -15.94 15.96 -9.72
C LEU A 19 -15.36 16.06 -11.14
N ARG A 20 -16.07 16.72 -12.06
CA ARG A 20 -15.62 17.02 -13.42
C ARG A 20 -14.25 17.70 -13.41
N HIS A 21 -14.12 18.77 -12.64
CA HIS A 21 -12.87 19.52 -12.54
C HIS A 21 -11.74 18.66 -11.94
N SER A 22 -12.03 17.89 -10.88
CA SER A 22 -11.05 17.02 -10.24
C SER A 22 -10.49 15.96 -11.19
N TYR A 23 -11.35 15.34 -12.01
CA TYR A 23 -10.96 14.29 -12.96
C TYR A 23 -10.29 14.79 -14.25
N GLN A 24 -10.08 16.10 -14.38
CA GLN A 24 -9.35 16.70 -15.50
C GLN A 24 -7.85 16.90 -15.21
N TYR A 25 -7.41 16.71 -13.97
CA TYR A 25 -6.03 16.97 -13.55
C TYR A 25 -4.96 16.34 -14.45
N TRP A 26 -5.03 15.04 -14.78
CA TRP A 26 -3.98 14.43 -15.60
C TRP A 26 -4.05 14.84 -17.07
N VAL A 27 -5.28 14.93 -17.61
CA VAL A 27 -5.51 15.37 -18.99
C VAL A 27 -4.98 16.78 -19.20
N SER A 28 -5.20 17.70 -18.25
CA SER A 28 -4.70 19.08 -18.35
C SER A 28 -3.17 19.18 -18.28
N HIS A 29 -2.49 18.17 -17.72
CA HIS A 29 -1.03 18.07 -17.68
C HIS A 29 -0.47 17.19 -18.82
N GLY A 30 -1.30 16.78 -19.79
CA GLY A 30 -0.87 15.93 -20.91
C GLY A 30 -0.47 14.50 -20.52
N VAL A 31 -0.86 14.04 -19.33
CA VAL A 31 -0.56 12.69 -18.84
C VAL A 31 -1.73 11.76 -19.20
N PRO A 32 -1.47 10.62 -19.87
CA PRO A 32 -2.50 9.61 -20.12
C PRO A 32 -3.12 9.14 -18.80
N GLN A 33 -4.45 9.00 -18.75
CA GLN A 33 -5.14 8.51 -17.56
C GLN A 33 -5.98 7.27 -17.85
N LEU A 34 -6.09 6.37 -16.88
CA LEU A 34 -7.00 5.23 -16.96
C LEU A 34 -8.43 5.72 -17.19
N LYS A 35 -9.11 5.16 -18.19
CA LYS A 35 -10.51 5.56 -18.49
C LYS A 35 -11.39 5.32 -17.26
N MET A 36 -12.15 6.35 -16.91
CA MET A 36 -13.10 6.34 -15.79
C MET A 36 -14.43 6.91 -16.25
N ASN A 37 -15.52 6.37 -15.70
CA ASN A 37 -16.85 6.91 -15.96
C ASN A 37 -16.96 8.30 -15.35
N PHE A 38 -17.41 9.28 -16.12
CA PHE A 38 -17.39 10.67 -15.73
C PHE A 38 -18.33 11.01 -14.55
N ILE A 39 -19.42 10.26 -14.41
CA ILE A 39 -20.48 10.53 -13.41
C ILE A 39 -20.17 9.88 -12.06
N PHE A 40 -19.68 8.63 -12.08
CA PHE A 40 -19.41 7.85 -10.87
C PHE A 40 -17.92 7.57 -10.64
N GLY A 41 -17.03 8.10 -11.48
CA GLY A 41 -15.61 7.79 -11.47
C GLY A 41 -15.36 6.27 -11.54
N ASN A 42 -14.40 5.84 -10.72
CA ASN A 42 -14.26 4.45 -10.30
C ASN A 42 -14.85 4.23 -8.89
N PHE A 43 -15.82 5.00 -8.41
CA PHE A 43 -16.33 4.88 -7.02
C PHE A 43 -16.77 3.46 -6.68
N PHE A 44 -17.58 2.84 -7.55
CA PHE A 44 -17.99 1.44 -7.39
C PHE A 44 -16.84 0.44 -7.65
N ARG A 45 -15.92 0.76 -8.56
CA ARG A 45 -14.74 -0.06 -8.84
C ARG A 45 -13.76 -0.07 -7.68
N ILE A 46 -13.34 1.07 -7.15
CA ILE A 46 -12.42 1.23 -6.00
C ILE A 46 -12.97 0.54 -4.75
N LYS A 47 -14.30 0.46 -4.58
CA LYS A 47 -14.93 -0.26 -3.46
C LYS A 47 -14.97 -1.78 -3.66
N SER A 48 -14.90 -2.25 -4.91
CA SER A 48 -15.11 -3.66 -5.27
C SER A 48 -13.82 -4.39 -5.71
N ILE A 49 -12.84 -3.66 -6.27
CA ILE A 49 -11.57 -4.22 -6.76
C ILE A 49 -10.46 -3.95 -5.75
N HIS A 50 -9.57 -4.92 -5.60
CA HIS A 50 -8.37 -4.73 -4.79
C HIS A 50 -7.43 -3.73 -5.47
N LYS A 51 -6.71 -2.90 -4.70
CA LYS A 51 -5.76 -1.91 -5.27
C LYS A 51 -4.71 -2.54 -6.19
N ALA A 52 -4.28 -3.76 -5.86
CA ALA A 52 -3.33 -4.50 -6.68
C ALA A 52 -3.88 -4.82 -8.08
N GLU A 53 -5.17 -5.12 -8.17
CA GLU A 53 -5.85 -5.41 -9.44
C GLU A 53 -5.95 -4.13 -10.30
N LEU A 54 -6.28 -2.99 -9.69
CA LEU A 54 -6.26 -1.69 -10.36
C LEU A 54 -4.88 -1.38 -10.96
N PHE A 55 -3.80 -1.56 -10.18
CA PHE A 55 -2.44 -1.33 -10.69
C PHE A 55 -2.05 -2.33 -11.78
N HIS A 56 -2.49 -3.58 -11.66
CA HIS A 56 -2.26 -4.60 -12.68
C HIS A 56 -2.95 -4.26 -14.00
N GLU A 57 -4.18 -3.76 -13.96
CA GLU A 57 -4.93 -3.29 -15.13
C GLU A 57 -4.23 -2.11 -15.81
N VAL A 58 -3.85 -1.09 -15.04
CA VAL A 58 -3.08 0.06 -15.54
C VAL A 58 -1.80 -0.41 -16.22
N TYR A 59 -1.06 -1.30 -15.58
CA TYR A 59 0.16 -1.86 -16.16
C TYR A 59 -0.13 -2.58 -17.48
N ARG A 60 -1.16 -3.45 -17.53
CA ARG A 60 -1.50 -4.19 -18.75
C ARG A 60 -1.93 -3.28 -19.89
N GLU A 61 -2.69 -2.24 -19.62
CA GLU A 61 -3.21 -1.34 -20.65
C GLU A 61 -2.12 -0.41 -21.23
N PHE A 62 -1.21 0.06 -20.39
CA PHE A 62 -0.26 1.14 -20.73
C PHE A 62 1.22 0.71 -20.82
N ARG A 63 1.57 -0.54 -20.47
CA ARG A 63 2.95 -1.05 -20.64
C ARG A 63 3.44 -0.81 -22.08
N GLY A 64 4.59 -0.16 -22.21
CA GLY A 64 5.19 0.18 -23.51
C GLY A 64 4.52 1.32 -24.27
N LYS A 65 3.46 1.95 -23.74
CA LYS A 65 2.75 3.10 -24.36
C LYS A 65 2.97 4.41 -23.64
N ALA A 66 3.19 4.36 -22.33
CA ALA A 66 3.40 5.54 -21.50
C ALA A 66 4.38 5.24 -20.37
N ASN A 67 5.18 6.24 -20.00
CA ASN A 67 6.13 6.14 -18.87
C ASN A 67 5.44 6.43 -17.52
N LEU A 68 4.35 7.20 -17.57
CA LEU A 68 3.55 7.65 -16.44
C LEU A 68 2.08 7.61 -16.83
N VAL A 69 1.24 7.09 -15.94
CA VAL A 69 -0.22 7.04 -16.13
C VAL A 69 -0.92 7.61 -14.91
N GLY A 70 -1.88 8.49 -15.14
CA GLY A 70 -2.76 9.03 -14.13
C GLY A 70 -3.88 8.07 -13.78
N THR A 71 -4.17 7.94 -12.49
CA THR A 71 -5.41 7.36 -11.97
C THR A 71 -5.88 8.18 -10.77
N TYR A 72 -6.97 7.78 -10.14
CA TYR A 72 -7.52 8.47 -8.98
C TYR A 72 -7.97 7.47 -7.92
N ILE A 73 -7.73 7.82 -6.66
CA ILE A 73 -8.41 7.20 -5.52
C ILE A 73 -9.40 8.24 -5.00
N PHE A 74 -10.69 7.97 -5.12
CA PHE A 74 -11.77 8.98 -4.97
C PHE A 74 -11.56 10.16 -5.93
N THR A 75 -11.16 11.32 -5.43
CA THR A 75 -10.82 12.52 -6.21
C THR A 75 -9.33 12.85 -6.17
N GLN A 76 -8.54 12.09 -5.42
CA GLN A 76 -7.11 12.33 -5.28
C GLN A 76 -6.36 11.77 -6.50
N PRO A 77 -5.61 12.61 -7.25
CA PRO A 77 -4.82 12.14 -8.38
C PRO A 77 -3.65 11.28 -7.90
N ILE A 78 -3.47 10.13 -8.55
CA ILE A 78 -2.41 9.15 -8.28
C ILE A 78 -1.62 8.92 -9.57
N ALA A 79 -0.30 9.11 -9.49
CA ALA A 79 0.62 8.76 -10.56
C ALA A 79 1.02 7.28 -10.45
N VAL A 80 0.85 6.52 -11.54
CA VAL A 80 1.38 5.17 -11.70
C VAL A 80 2.57 5.25 -12.65
N VAL A 81 3.76 5.00 -12.11
CA VAL A 81 5.02 5.07 -12.85
C VAL A 81 5.30 3.70 -13.48
N LEU A 82 5.51 3.68 -14.80
CA LEU A 82 5.74 2.45 -15.58
C LEU A 82 7.18 2.34 -16.10
N ASP A 83 7.90 3.47 -16.16
CA ASP A 83 9.28 3.53 -16.61
C ASP A 83 10.29 3.37 -15.46
N LEU A 84 11.31 2.52 -15.68
CA LEU A 84 12.30 2.19 -14.65
C LEU A 84 13.24 3.36 -14.32
N ASP A 85 13.57 4.21 -15.29
CA ASP A 85 14.41 5.39 -15.05
C ASP A 85 13.68 6.44 -14.22
N LEU A 86 12.37 6.58 -14.43
CA LEU A 86 11.50 7.41 -13.61
C LEU A 86 11.33 6.82 -12.20
N VAL A 87 11.17 5.50 -12.06
CA VAL A 87 11.18 4.82 -10.74
C VAL A 87 12.50 5.07 -10.01
N LYS A 88 13.64 4.91 -10.68
CA LYS A 88 14.97 5.18 -10.11
C LYS A 88 15.13 6.64 -9.72
N SER A 89 14.59 7.55 -10.51
CA SER A 89 14.64 8.98 -10.20
C SER A 89 13.82 9.28 -8.94
N ILE A 90 12.60 8.77 -8.82
CA ILE A 90 11.72 9.00 -7.66
C ILE A 90 12.26 8.33 -6.38
N LEU A 91 12.65 7.06 -6.46
CA LEU A 91 13.00 6.27 -5.28
C LEU A 91 14.45 6.44 -4.81
N ILE A 92 15.35 6.90 -5.70
CA ILE A 92 16.79 6.98 -5.41
C ILE A 92 17.31 8.39 -5.62
N LYS A 93 17.32 8.91 -6.87
CA LYS A 93 18.01 10.18 -7.20
C LYS A 93 17.39 11.38 -6.49
N ASP A 94 16.07 11.50 -6.60
CA ASP A 94 15.25 12.60 -6.08
C ASP A 94 14.46 12.19 -4.84
N PHE A 95 14.90 11.18 -4.10
CA PHE A 95 14.18 10.66 -2.92
C PHE A 95 13.82 11.77 -1.91
N HIS A 96 14.65 12.81 -1.79
CA HIS A 96 14.40 13.97 -0.91
C HIS A 96 13.10 14.72 -1.25
N LYS A 97 12.61 14.66 -2.49
CA LYS A 97 11.31 15.22 -2.92
C LYS A 97 10.13 14.29 -2.64
N PHE A 98 10.40 12.99 -2.46
CA PHE A 98 9.40 11.91 -2.34
C PHE A 98 9.54 11.14 -1.01
N THR A 99 9.91 11.83 0.07
CA THR A 99 10.21 11.21 1.38
C THR A 99 8.98 10.60 2.06
N ASN A 100 7.79 11.10 1.74
CA ASN A 100 6.56 10.83 2.44
C ASN A 100 5.76 9.71 1.77
N ARG A 101 5.27 8.75 2.58
CA ARG A 101 4.44 7.63 2.10
C ARG A 101 2.96 7.99 2.17
N PHE A 102 2.19 7.43 1.24
CA PHE A 102 0.73 7.60 1.12
C PHE A 102 -0.08 7.01 2.30
N VAL A 103 0.56 6.28 3.23
CA VAL A 103 -0.14 5.57 4.31
C VAL A 103 -0.63 6.55 5.38
N GLN A 104 -1.89 6.95 5.24
CA GLN A 104 -2.73 7.41 6.35
C GLN A 104 -3.58 6.23 6.85
N ARG A 105 -2.98 5.22 7.49
CA ARG A 105 -3.77 4.48 8.47
C ARG A 105 -3.80 5.34 9.71
N LYS A 106 -4.99 5.74 10.18
CA LYS A 106 -5.21 6.09 11.58
C LYS A 106 -4.94 4.82 12.39
N ILE A 107 -3.65 4.53 12.60
CA ILE A 107 -3.23 3.49 13.52
C ILE A 107 -3.69 3.99 14.90
N GLY A 108 -4.35 3.14 15.67
CA GLY A 108 -4.81 3.46 17.03
C GLY A 108 -3.68 4.09 17.85
N SER A 109 -4.05 4.87 18.87
CA SER A 109 -3.19 5.76 19.65
C SER A 109 -1.82 5.21 20.06
N GLY A 110 -1.66 3.89 20.20
CA GLY A 110 -0.40 3.23 20.61
C GLY A 110 0.72 3.12 19.56
N VAL A 111 0.44 3.14 18.25
CA VAL A 111 1.48 2.86 17.21
C VAL A 111 1.54 3.96 16.13
N ARG A 112 1.30 5.21 16.54
CA ARG A 112 1.23 6.37 15.63
C ARG A 112 2.59 6.85 15.14
N ASN A 113 3.66 6.60 15.90
CA ASN A 113 5.03 7.10 15.64
C ASN A 113 6.00 5.95 15.32
N ASN A 114 5.77 5.24 14.23
CA ASN A 114 6.67 4.20 13.75
C ASN A 114 7.36 4.62 12.45
N LEU A 115 8.40 3.89 12.03
CA LEU A 115 9.20 4.23 10.86
C LEU A 115 8.38 4.27 9.55
N PHE A 116 7.25 3.59 9.48
CA PHE A 116 6.40 3.53 8.29
C PHE A 116 5.34 4.65 8.27
N SER A 117 5.06 5.27 9.43
CA SER A 117 4.06 6.34 9.56
C SER A 117 4.66 7.74 9.73
N LEU A 118 5.95 7.86 10.06
CA LEU A 118 6.61 9.16 10.19
C LEU A 118 6.98 9.78 8.83
N HIS A 119 6.92 11.10 8.79
CA HIS A 119 7.16 11.94 7.60
C HIS A 119 8.37 12.84 7.80
N GLY A 120 9.03 13.19 6.69
CA GLY A 120 10.10 14.19 6.61
C GLY A 120 11.21 14.05 7.66
N GLU A 121 11.52 15.16 8.33
CA GLU A 121 12.63 15.32 9.29
C GLU A 121 12.59 14.36 10.48
N LYS A 122 11.42 13.81 10.84
CA LYS A 122 11.32 12.85 11.96
C LYS A 122 11.66 11.42 11.53
N TRP A 123 11.46 11.09 10.26
CA TRP A 123 11.70 9.76 9.73
C TRP A 123 13.19 9.44 9.60
N ARG A 124 13.99 10.40 9.11
CA ARG A 124 15.42 10.19 8.84
C ARG A 124 16.23 9.83 10.11
N PRO A 125 16.12 10.55 11.24
CA PRO A 125 16.82 10.19 12.47
C PRO A 125 16.41 8.81 13.01
N LEU A 126 15.11 8.48 12.97
CA LEU A 126 14.63 7.17 13.40
C LEU A 126 15.20 6.05 12.51
N ARG A 127 15.21 6.25 11.18
CA ARG A 127 15.82 5.30 10.25
C ARG A 127 17.29 5.08 10.56
N THR A 128 18.05 6.17 10.77
CA THR A 128 19.47 6.09 11.09
C THR A 128 19.72 5.32 12.39
N LYS A 129 18.86 5.51 13.41
CA LYS A 129 18.97 4.77 14.67
C LYS A 129 18.66 3.28 14.54
N LEU A 130 17.72 2.89 13.67
CA LEU A 130 17.29 1.50 13.50
C LEU A 130 18.15 0.71 12.51
N THR A 131 18.78 1.37 11.54
CA THR A 131 19.58 0.71 10.49
C THR A 131 20.69 -0.22 11.05
N PRO A 132 21.44 0.14 12.11
CA PRO A 132 22.50 -0.72 12.67
C PRO A 132 22.02 -2.08 13.20
N THR A 133 20.74 -2.18 13.60
CA THR A 133 20.15 -3.43 14.11
C THR A 133 20.09 -4.52 13.03
N PHE A 134 20.04 -4.14 11.76
CA PHE A 134 19.87 -5.06 10.63
C PHE A 134 21.15 -5.26 9.81
N THR A 135 22.33 -5.04 10.40
CA THR A 135 23.61 -5.33 9.76
C THR A 135 23.83 -6.84 9.61
N SER A 136 24.63 -7.26 8.62
CA SER A 136 24.91 -8.69 8.39
C SER A 136 25.46 -9.41 9.62
N ALA A 137 26.27 -8.72 10.44
CA ALA A 137 26.79 -9.26 11.69
C ALA A 137 25.67 -9.51 12.73
N LYS A 138 24.73 -8.56 12.89
CA LYS A 138 23.58 -8.73 13.77
C LYS A 138 22.61 -9.79 13.27
N MET A 139 22.38 -9.85 11.96
CA MET A 139 21.57 -10.91 11.34
C MET A 139 22.19 -12.30 11.57
N LYS A 140 23.52 -12.42 11.46
CA LYS A 140 24.23 -13.67 11.78
C LYS A 140 24.09 -14.05 13.25
N PHE A 141 24.12 -13.06 14.15
CA PHE A 141 23.90 -13.30 15.58
C PHE A 141 22.47 -13.79 15.87
N MET A 142 21.45 -13.22 15.21
CA MET A 142 20.05 -13.64 15.36
C MET A 142 19.74 -15.00 14.73
N PHE A 143 20.58 -15.49 13.81
CA PHE A 143 20.34 -16.72 13.08
C PHE A 143 20.19 -17.94 14.00
N SER A 144 20.93 -18.00 15.10
CA SER A 144 20.78 -19.09 16.08
C SER A 144 19.37 -19.16 16.66
N THR A 145 18.76 -18.02 16.96
CA THR A 145 17.37 -17.94 17.44
C THR A 145 16.40 -18.47 16.39
N VAL A 146 16.59 -18.08 15.12
CA VAL A 146 15.75 -18.58 14.01
C VAL A 146 15.82 -20.10 13.90
N VAL A 147 17.02 -20.69 14.03
CA VAL A 147 17.20 -22.15 13.98
C VAL A 147 16.51 -22.85 15.15
N VAL A 148 16.59 -22.29 16.36
CA VAL A 148 15.91 -22.85 17.54
C VAL A 148 14.40 -22.84 17.34
N VAL A 149 13.83 -21.70 16.92
CA VAL A 149 12.39 -21.57 16.68
C VAL A 149 11.94 -22.46 15.50
N ALA A 150 12.78 -22.65 14.49
CA ALA A 150 12.47 -23.55 13.37
C ALA A 150 12.35 -25.01 13.84
N ARG A 151 13.21 -25.47 14.76
CA ARG A 151 13.09 -26.82 15.35
C ARG A 151 11.82 -26.97 16.18
N GLN A 152 11.48 -25.96 16.98
CA GLN A 152 10.22 -25.95 17.73
C GLN A 152 9.01 -26.01 16.80
N LEU A 153 9.08 -25.32 15.65
CA LEU A 153 8.07 -25.39 14.62
C LEU A 153 7.96 -26.83 14.04
N GLU A 154 9.07 -27.48 13.72
CA GLU A 154 9.08 -28.87 13.21
C GLU A 154 8.43 -29.84 14.21
N GLU A 155 8.76 -29.72 15.49
CA GLU A 155 8.19 -30.52 16.58
C GLU A 155 6.68 -30.27 16.71
N ALA A 156 6.26 -29.00 16.75
CA ALA A 156 4.86 -28.62 16.86
C ALA A 156 4.04 -29.06 15.65
N PHE A 157 4.61 -28.95 14.44
CA PHE A 157 4.00 -29.39 13.21
C PHE A 157 3.83 -30.91 13.17
N SER A 158 4.87 -31.66 13.55
CA SER A 158 4.82 -33.13 13.63
C SER A 158 3.77 -33.60 14.63
N ALA A 159 3.70 -32.96 15.80
CA ALA A 159 2.69 -33.25 16.82
C ALA A 159 1.26 -32.93 16.35
N HIS A 160 1.08 -31.87 15.57
CA HIS A 160 -0.21 -31.51 14.96
C HIS A 160 -0.65 -32.55 13.93
N MET A 161 0.27 -32.98 13.06
CA MET A 161 0.00 -34.00 12.04
C MET A 161 -0.36 -35.36 12.66
N ALA A 162 0.33 -35.76 13.73
CA ALA A 162 0.02 -37.00 14.45
C ALA A 162 -1.41 -37.01 15.04
N LYS A 163 -1.96 -35.84 15.38
CA LYS A 163 -3.30 -35.66 15.96
C LYS A 163 -4.39 -35.37 14.92
N THR A 164 -4.02 -35.18 13.67
CA THR A 164 -4.94 -34.73 12.60
C THR A 164 -4.97 -35.76 11.46
N PRO A 165 -5.85 -36.77 11.52
CA PRO A 165 -5.94 -37.82 10.49
C PRO A 165 -6.25 -37.31 9.08
N SER A 166 -6.91 -36.14 8.97
CA SER A 166 -7.21 -35.49 7.69
C SER A 166 -6.00 -34.84 7.02
N GLY A 167 -4.88 -34.67 7.75
CA GLY A 167 -3.70 -33.96 7.27
C GLY A 167 -3.91 -32.47 7.00
N HIS A 168 -5.04 -31.89 7.42
CA HIS A 168 -5.30 -30.47 7.21
C HIS A 168 -4.44 -29.59 8.12
N VAL A 169 -3.76 -28.62 7.50
CA VAL A 169 -2.93 -27.63 8.20
C VAL A 169 -3.29 -26.22 7.77
N GLN A 170 -3.52 -25.35 8.75
CA GLN A 170 -3.68 -23.91 8.53
C GLN A 170 -2.32 -23.22 8.51
N ILE A 171 -1.70 -23.13 7.32
CA ILE A 171 -0.35 -22.59 7.13
C ILE A 171 -0.21 -21.15 7.68
N HIS A 172 -1.25 -20.33 7.56
CA HIS A 172 -1.23 -18.97 8.08
C HIS A 172 -1.03 -18.92 9.61
N ASP A 173 -1.68 -19.81 10.35
CA ASP A 173 -1.53 -19.88 11.81
C ASP A 173 -0.13 -20.39 12.18
N VAL A 174 0.32 -21.46 11.53
CA VAL A 174 1.64 -22.07 11.76
C VAL A 174 2.78 -21.07 11.50
N MET A 175 2.75 -20.40 10.34
CA MET A 175 3.76 -19.40 9.99
C MET A 175 3.63 -18.13 10.85
N GLY A 176 2.41 -17.79 11.29
CA GLY A 176 2.16 -16.69 12.21
C GLY A 176 2.84 -16.90 13.56
N ARG A 177 2.75 -18.11 14.12
CA ARG A 177 3.45 -18.49 15.36
C ARG A 177 4.96 -18.44 15.18
N PHE A 178 5.48 -19.11 14.15
CA PHE A 178 6.91 -19.11 13.83
C PHE A 178 7.48 -17.68 13.72
N THR A 179 6.84 -16.81 12.93
CA THR A 179 7.31 -15.43 12.74
C THR A 179 7.20 -14.60 14.02
N THR A 180 6.17 -14.80 14.83
CA THR A 180 6.01 -14.13 16.12
C THR A 180 7.09 -14.55 17.11
N ASP A 181 7.39 -15.85 17.21
CA ASP A 181 8.43 -16.39 18.08
C ASP A 181 9.82 -15.93 17.63
N VAL A 182 10.11 -15.91 16.33
CA VAL A 182 11.38 -15.37 15.81
C VAL A 182 11.56 -13.89 16.17
N ILE A 183 10.50 -13.09 16.17
CA ILE A 183 10.56 -11.65 16.47
C ILE A 183 10.55 -11.36 17.97
N GLY A 184 9.84 -12.18 18.76
CA GLY A 184 9.64 -11.97 20.20
C GLY A 184 10.76 -12.47 21.10
N HIS A 185 11.72 -13.22 20.55
CA HIS A 185 12.78 -13.92 21.27
C HIS A 185 14.09 -13.13 21.36
#